data_AF-A0A418N2A5-F1
#
_entry.id   AF-A0A418N2A5-F1
#
_cell.length_a   1.000
_cell.length_b   1.000
_cell.length_c   1.000
_cell.angle_alpha   90.00
_cell.angle_beta   90.00
_cell.angle_gamma   90.00
#
_symmetry.space_group_name_H-M   'P 1'
#
loop_
_entity.id
_entity.type
_entity.pdbx_description
1 polymer ?
#
loop_
_entity_poly.entity_id
_entity_poly.type
_entity_poly.pdbx_seq_one_letter_code
_entity_poly.pdbx_strand_id
1 'polypeptide(L)'
;MKSLLHIAFLLSATVVMAQAGLYNAGNLVVHNSGHLGLHTNLINDANFDQTQGLVGFYGTNVLEVSGNVPATLWDMELFVSDHIELVNTLNVRNNLNFISGNIASPKDNPLVYLNFMEQGFFTGEDDTAKVTGFAAVNNRDFFAFPVGDRSMLRPLTLTSESVAPLSICAYFFENPSSPTSLSTTFNVEQKVRNIGTVSDREFWVVHSDVPAKVTISWNTRSALGLVPNATAESVIVVGWSKASNQWTVIGNTAVSGDINQGFVTSETFVPSEYAAITFGTIPLPTDTFAVNNPTLGNYFLSPNGDGINDALVIEGMEESPNNHLSIYNRYGQKVFEKINYINEFGGISNTGSFIPNQNQGLPEGVYFYLVTLEDLGLEYTGFLFLDR
;
A
#
# COMPACT_ATOMS: atom_id res chain seq x y z
N MET A 1 79.47 -54.29 -0.50
CA MET A 1 78.47 -53.64 0.37
C MET A 1 78.25 -52.21 -0.13
N LYS A 2 77.13 -51.92 -0.80
CA LYS A 2 76.72 -50.56 -1.15
C LYS A 2 75.50 -50.22 -0.29
N SER A 3 75.64 -49.26 0.61
CA SER A 3 74.55 -48.75 1.44
C SER A 3 73.86 -47.61 0.70
N LEU A 4 72.68 -47.88 0.14
CA LEU A 4 71.79 -46.86 -0.41
C LEU A 4 71.00 -46.23 0.74
N LEU A 5 71.41 -45.04 1.17
CA LEU A 5 70.67 -44.21 2.10
C LEU A 5 69.43 -43.66 1.37
N HIS A 6 68.25 -44.13 1.74
CA HIS A 6 66.98 -43.57 1.25
C HIS A 6 66.59 -42.42 2.17
N ILE A 7 66.76 -41.18 1.71
CA ILE A 7 66.24 -39.99 2.38
C ILE A 7 64.76 -39.88 2.01
N ALA A 8 63.88 -40.18 2.97
CA ALA A 8 62.45 -39.90 2.83
C ALA A 8 62.23 -38.38 2.95
N PHE A 9 61.84 -37.73 1.86
CA PHE A 9 61.50 -36.31 1.84
C PHE A 9 60.07 -36.15 2.37
N LEU A 10 59.93 -35.61 3.60
CA LEU A 10 58.64 -35.34 4.22
C LEU A 10 58.07 -34.06 3.58
N LEU A 11 57.12 -34.23 2.65
CA LEU A 11 56.38 -33.11 2.06
C LEU A 11 55.31 -32.64 3.06
N SER A 12 55.60 -31.62 3.87
CA SER A 12 54.59 -30.96 4.70
C SER A 12 53.81 -29.96 3.85
N ALA A 13 52.58 -30.29 3.47
CA ALA A 13 51.66 -29.35 2.84
C ALA A 13 51.09 -28.42 3.91
N THR A 14 51.56 -27.17 3.96
CA THR A 14 50.93 -26.11 4.76
C THR A 14 49.77 -25.52 3.96
N VAL A 15 48.54 -25.79 4.40
CA VAL A 15 47.36 -25.09 3.88
C VAL A 15 47.30 -23.73 4.56
N VAL A 16 47.58 -22.66 3.83
CA VAL A 16 47.39 -21.28 4.32
C VAL A 16 45.99 -20.85 3.88
N MET A 17 45.11 -20.61 4.85
CA MET A 17 43.81 -19.99 4.59
C MET A 17 44.04 -18.50 4.34
N ALA A 18 43.71 -18.01 3.15
CA ALA A 18 43.71 -16.56 2.87
C ALA A 18 42.62 -15.87 3.71
N GLN A 19 42.84 -14.61 4.08
CA GLN A 19 41.87 -13.83 4.83
C GLN A 19 40.62 -13.58 3.96
N ALA A 20 39.43 -13.88 4.48
CA ALA A 20 38.17 -13.84 3.73
C ALA A 20 37.64 -12.40 3.47
N GLY A 21 38.31 -11.38 4.01
CA GLY A 21 37.91 -9.98 3.94
C GLY A 21 38.84 -9.07 4.73
N LEU A 22 38.65 -7.76 4.68
CA LEU A 22 39.25 -6.84 5.63
C LEU A 22 38.63 -7.08 7.01
N TYR A 23 39.42 -7.61 7.94
CA TYR A 23 38.99 -7.90 9.31
C TYR A 23 39.48 -6.79 10.23
N ASN A 24 38.54 -6.04 10.81
CA ASN A 24 38.83 -5.06 11.85
C ASN A 24 38.51 -5.62 13.24
N ALA A 25 39.54 -5.91 14.03
CA ALA A 25 39.44 -6.24 15.45
C ALA A 25 40.21 -5.24 16.34
N GLY A 26 40.48 -4.04 15.83
CA GLY A 26 41.23 -3.01 16.53
C GLY A 26 40.72 -1.59 16.22
N ASN A 27 41.62 -0.62 16.27
CA ASN A 27 41.30 0.80 16.08
C ASN A 27 41.55 1.23 14.63
N LEU A 28 40.92 0.56 13.66
CA LEU A 28 40.97 1.02 12.27
C LEU A 28 40.31 2.40 12.17
N VAL A 29 40.99 3.37 11.56
CA VAL A 29 40.45 4.71 11.33
C VAL A 29 40.87 5.17 9.94
N VAL A 30 39.91 5.62 9.13
CA VAL A 30 40.22 6.37 7.91
C VAL A 30 40.10 7.84 8.22
N HIS A 31 41.24 8.53 8.29
CA HIS A 31 41.30 9.96 8.65
C HIS A 31 40.73 10.86 7.55
N ASN A 32 40.49 12.13 7.89
CA ASN A 32 40.06 13.15 6.93
C ASN A 32 40.97 13.18 5.68
N SER A 33 40.37 13.26 4.49
CA SER A 33 41.05 13.11 3.18
C SER A 33 41.68 11.74 2.89
N GLY A 34 41.56 10.77 3.80
CA GLY A 34 41.91 9.39 3.56
C GLY A 34 40.87 8.71 2.67
N HIS A 35 41.33 7.83 1.79
CA HIS A 35 40.49 7.00 0.93
C HIS A 35 40.88 5.54 1.12
N LEU A 36 39.92 4.70 1.47
CA LEU A 36 40.07 3.25 1.60
C LEU A 36 39.15 2.58 0.58
N GLY A 37 39.73 1.87 -0.40
CA GLY A 37 38.98 1.06 -1.35
C GLY A 37 38.95 -0.41 -0.95
N LEU A 38 37.75 -0.95 -0.76
CA LEU A 38 37.51 -2.34 -0.40
C LEU A 38 37.06 -3.13 -1.64
N HIS A 39 37.89 -4.09 -2.05
CA HIS A 39 37.58 -5.07 -3.11
C HIS A 39 37.24 -6.46 -2.55
N THR A 40 36.89 -6.51 -1.27
CA THR A 40 36.67 -7.73 -0.49
C THR A 40 35.68 -7.45 0.64
N ASN A 41 35.25 -8.49 1.35
CA ASN A 41 34.28 -8.37 2.45
C ASN A 41 34.84 -7.49 3.57
N LEU A 42 33.97 -6.80 4.31
CA LEU A 42 34.31 -6.09 5.54
C LEU A 42 33.76 -6.86 6.74
N ILE A 43 34.64 -7.26 7.65
CA ILE A 43 34.26 -7.92 8.90
C ILE A 43 34.67 -7.01 10.05
N ASN A 44 33.71 -6.44 10.77
CA ASN A 44 33.95 -5.47 11.82
C ASN A 44 33.57 -5.98 13.22
N ASP A 45 34.59 -6.27 14.03
CA ASP A 45 34.47 -6.75 15.41
C ASP A 45 34.99 -5.73 16.45
N ALA A 46 35.34 -4.52 15.99
CA ALA A 46 35.82 -3.45 16.84
C ALA A 46 35.20 -2.10 16.46
N ASN A 47 35.45 -1.08 17.29
CA ASN A 47 34.93 0.24 17.05
C ASN A 47 35.47 0.81 15.72
N PHE A 48 34.56 1.29 14.86
CA PHE A 48 34.90 1.87 13.57
C PHE A 48 34.11 3.17 13.31
N ASP A 49 33.80 3.93 14.37
CA ASP A 49 33.00 5.17 14.30
C ASP A 49 33.81 6.46 14.17
N GLN A 50 35.14 6.38 14.33
CA GLN A 50 36.07 7.52 14.27
C GLN A 50 36.52 7.87 12.85
N THR A 51 36.08 7.10 11.85
CA THR A 51 36.37 7.36 10.45
C THR A 51 35.79 8.71 10.02
N GLN A 52 36.58 9.47 9.27
CA GLN A 52 36.27 10.79 8.71
C GLN A 52 36.58 10.89 7.20
N GLY A 53 37.21 9.87 6.62
CA GLY A 53 37.50 9.78 5.19
C GLY A 53 36.48 8.94 4.42
N LEU A 54 36.79 8.70 3.15
CA LEU A 54 36.00 7.89 2.23
C LEU A 54 36.34 6.40 2.38
N VAL A 55 35.31 5.56 2.53
CA VAL A 55 35.42 4.10 2.39
C VAL A 55 34.56 3.65 1.22
N GLY A 56 35.20 3.23 0.14
CA GLY A 56 34.53 2.77 -1.07
C GLY A 56 34.50 1.25 -1.17
N PHE A 57 33.43 0.69 -1.72
CA PHE A 57 33.31 -0.73 -2.04
C PHE A 57 33.30 -0.92 -3.55
N TYR A 58 34.17 -1.79 -4.05
CA TYR A 58 34.46 -1.93 -5.48
C TYR A 58 34.56 -3.39 -5.88
N GLY A 59 33.74 -3.86 -6.81
CA GLY A 59 33.85 -5.26 -7.24
C GLY A 59 32.78 -5.70 -8.23
N THR A 60 32.93 -6.92 -8.72
CA THR A 60 31.94 -7.54 -9.63
C THR A 60 31.13 -8.64 -8.96
N ASN A 61 31.58 -9.13 -7.80
CA ASN A 61 30.94 -10.19 -7.03
C ASN A 61 30.22 -9.57 -5.82
N VAL A 62 29.38 -10.38 -5.16
CA VAL A 62 28.82 -10.03 -3.85
C VAL A 62 29.94 -9.72 -2.87
N LEU A 63 29.83 -8.57 -2.20
CA LEU A 63 30.66 -8.22 -1.05
C LEU A 63 29.80 -8.29 0.21
N GLU A 64 30.36 -8.81 1.29
CA GLU A 64 29.65 -8.91 2.57
C GLU A 64 30.13 -7.84 3.55
N VAL A 65 29.20 -7.23 4.29
CA VAL A 65 29.50 -6.44 5.49
C VAL A 65 28.94 -7.18 6.70
N SER A 66 29.85 -7.67 7.54
CA SER A 66 29.53 -8.53 8.69
C SER A 66 30.39 -8.18 9.92
N GLY A 67 30.33 -9.03 10.95
CA GLY A 67 30.98 -8.81 12.25
C GLY A 67 30.00 -8.50 13.37
N ASN A 68 30.51 -8.38 14.60
CA ASN A 68 29.72 -8.21 15.82
C ASN A 68 29.42 -6.75 16.15
N VAL A 69 30.12 -5.80 15.53
CA VAL A 69 29.95 -4.35 15.77
C VAL A 69 29.56 -3.66 14.47
N PRO A 70 28.45 -2.90 14.41
CA PRO A 70 28.09 -2.13 13.23
C PRO A 70 29.22 -1.19 12.78
N ALA A 71 29.61 -1.28 11.51
CA ALA A 71 30.57 -0.35 10.93
C ALA A 71 29.92 1.02 10.73
N THR A 72 30.65 2.10 11.00
CA THR A 72 30.13 3.47 10.88
C THR A 72 31.04 4.32 10.01
N LEU A 73 30.62 4.54 8.77
CA LEU A 73 31.41 5.21 7.75
C LEU A 73 31.04 6.69 7.67
N TRP A 74 32.03 7.54 7.43
CA TRP A 74 31.79 8.97 7.21
C TRP A 74 31.22 9.20 5.82
N ASP A 75 32.08 9.02 4.81
CA ASP A 75 31.68 8.97 3.41
C ASP A 75 31.82 7.53 2.90
N MET A 76 30.84 7.10 2.11
CA MET A 76 30.80 5.80 1.48
C MET A 76 30.60 5.96 -0.02
N GLU A 77 31.27 5.12 -0.80
CA GLU A 77 31.05 5.00 -2.24
C GLU A 77 30.77 3.55 -2.61
N LEU A 78 29.83 3.34 -3.52
CA LEU A 78 29.43 2.01 -3.97
C LEU A 78 29.59 1.88 -5.48
N PHE A 79 30.49 0.99 -5.90
CA PHE A 79 30.62 0.55 -7.29
C PHE A 79 30.79 -0.97 -7.33
N VAL A 80 29.69 -1.67 -7.07
CA VAL A 80 29.63 -3.14 -7.00
C VAL A 80 28.62 -3.66 -8.01
N SER A 81 29.05 -4.42 -9.02
CA SER A 81 28.15 -4.86 -10.11
C SER A 81 27.02 -5.78 -9.67
N ASP A 82 27.23 -6.54 -8.60
CA ASP A 82 26.20 -7.38 -7.98
C ASP A 82 25.52 -6.59 -6.84
N HIS A 83 25.90 -6.84 -5.58
CA HIS A 83 25.44 -6.07 -4.43
C HIS A 83 26.42 -6.18 -3.25
N ILE A 84 26.26 -5.29 -2.27
CA ILE A 84 26.71 -5.53 -0.91
C ILE A 84 25.61 -6.26 -0.16
N GLU A 85 25.92 -7.39 0.47
CA GLU A 85 25.04 -8.09 1.41
C GLU A 85 25.37 -7.64 2.84
N LEU A 86 24.37 -7.11 3.55
CA LEU A 86 24.50 -6.74 4.96
C LEU A 86 24.12 -7.92 5.85
N VAL A 87 25.10 -8.45 6.57
CA VAL A 87 24.88 -9.41 7.68
C VAL A 87 24.82 -8.68 9.02
N ASN A 88 25.40 -7.48 9.09
CA ASN A 88 25.25 -6.54 10.21
C ASN A 88 24.93 -5.14 9.68
N THR A 89 24.35 -4.30 10.53
CA THR A 89 23.99 -2.91 10.21
C THR A 89 25.23 -2.11 9.80
N LEU A 90 25.04 -1.28 8.77
CA LEU A 90 26.05 -0.35 8.26
C LEU A 90 25.54 1.07 8.42
N ASN A 91 26.30 1.92 9.10
CA ASN A 91 25.91 3.32 9.32
C ASN A 91 26.68 4.25 8.37
N VAL A 92 25.97 5.24 7.83
CA VAL A 92 26.49 6.32 7.00
C VAL A 92 26.28 7.63 7.75
N ARG A 93 27.38 8.33 8.07
CA ARG A 93 27.34 9.59 8.84
C ARG A 93 27.25 10.83 7.98
N ASN A 94 27.70 10.81 6.73
CA ASN A 94 27.70 11.99 5.86
C ASN A 94 27.12 11.65 4.49
N ASN A 95 27.89 11.09 3.56
CA ASN A 95 27.39 10.77 2.21
C ASN A 95 27.52 9.28 1.88
N LEU A 96 26.49 8.72 1.22
CA LEU A 96 26.61 7.52 0.41
C LEU A 96 26.45 7.86 -1.07
N ASN A 97 27.51 7.69 -1.84
CA ASN A 97 27.48 7.83 -3.29
C ASN A 97 27.22 6.47 -3.96
N PHE A 98 26.01 6.30 -4.49
CA PHE A 98 25.66 5.20 -5.38
C PHE A 98 26.24 5.48 -6.78
N ILE A 99 27.36 4.84 -7.14
CA ILE A 99 27.84 4.84 -8.54
C ILE A 99 27.16 3.71 -9.32
N SER A 100 27.14 2.51 -8.74
CA SER A 100 26.41 1.35 -9.27
C SER A 100 26.34 0.25 -8.21
N GLY A 101 25.25 -0.50 -8.18
CA GLY A 101 25.07 -1.64 -7.30
C GLY A 101 24.07 -1.41 -6.19
N ASN A 102 23.50 -2.50 -5.70
CA ASN A 102 22.56 -2.45 -4.59
C ASN A 102 23.24 -2.71 -3.25
N ILE A 103 22.61 -2.26 -2.17
CA ILE A 103 22.89 -2.71 -0.80
C ILE A 103 21.69 -3.54 -0.37
N ALA A 104 21.89 -4.85 -0.22
CA ALA A 104 20.88 -5.77 0.26
C ALA A 104 20.98 -5.92 1.77
N SER A 105 19.83 -5.93 2.43
CA SER A 105 19.71 -6.30 3.84
C SER A 105 18.59 -7.33 4.00
N PRO A 106 18.67 -8.20 5.00
CA PRO A 106 17.77 -9.34 5.15
C PRO A 106 16.34 -8.86 5.38
N LYS A 107 15.46 -9.21 4.45
CA LYS A 107 14.05 -8.83 4.47
C LYS A 107 13.24 -9.47 5.61
N ASP A 108 13.72 -10.57 6.16
CA ASP A 108 13.14 -11.28 7.30
C ASP A 108 13.69 -10.81 8.66
N ASN A 109 14.70 -9.93 8.67
CA ASN A 109 15.33 -9.41 9.88
C ASN A 109 15.43 -7.87 9.85
N PRO A 110 14.42 -7.15 10.39
CA PRO A 110 14.39 -5.69 10.40
C PRO A 110 15.42 -5.05 11.35
N LEU A 111 16.27 -5.83 12.02
CA LEU A 111 17.35 -5.33 12.88
C LEU A 111 18.67 -5.10 12.10
N VAL A 112 18.75 -5.57 10.86
CA VAL A 112 19.90 -5.36 9.98
C VAL A 112 19.48 -4.47 8.83
N TYR A 113 20.08 -3.29 8.75
CA TYR A 113 19.71 -2.27 7.76
C TYR A 113 20.90 -1.39 7.39
N LEU A 114 20.78 -0.70 6.26
CA LEU A 114 21.63 0.45 5.96
C LEU A 114 21.06 1.67 6.67
N ASN A 115 21.84 2.30 7.54
CA ASN A 115 21.39 3.40 8.36
C ASN A 115 22.00 4.74 7.94
N PHE A 116 21.17 5.74 7.71
CA PHE A 116 21.58 7.13 7.55
C PHE A 116 21.45 7.86 8.89
N MET A 117 22.59 8.24 9.48
CA MET A 117 22.59 8.95 10.75
C MET A 117 22.05 10.39 10.59
N GLU A 118 22.02 11.17 11.67
CA GLU A 118 21.36 12.49 11.76
C GLU A 118 21.68 13.48 10.62
N GLN A 119 22.88 13.45 10.05
CA GLN A 119 23.25 14.30 8.91
C GLN A 119 23.50 13.50 7.62
N GLY A 120 23.38 12.17 7.69
CA GLY A 120 23.59 11.26 6.57
C GLY A 120 22.63 11.54 5.42
N PHE A 121 23.14 11.47 4.20
CA PHE A 121 22.40 11.56 2.95
C PHE A 121 23.00 10.61 1.91
N PHE A 122 22.37 10.51 0.76
CA PHE A 122 22.85 9.73 -0.38
C PHE A 122 22.71 10.51 -1.69
N THR A 123 23.44 10.08 -2.71
CA THR A 123 23.35 10.56 -4.08
C THR A 123 23.51 9.42 -5.07
N GLY A 124 22.88 9.53 -6.25
CA GLY A 124 23.12 8.60 -7.37
C GLY A 124 22.22 7.36 -7.35
N GLU A 125 21.14 7.39 -6.58
CA GLU A 125 20.14 6.33 -6.54
C GLU A 125 19.37 6.22 -7.85
N ASP A 126 19.16 4.99 -8.32
CA ASP A 126 18.37 4.69 -9.51
C ASP A 126 17.87 3.23 -9.55
N ASP A 127 17.32 2.81 -10.70
CA ASP A 127 16.84 1.44 -10.93
C ASP A 127 17.94 0.37 -10.90
N THR A 128 19.21 0.75 -10.84
CA THR A 128 20.39 -0.13 -10.71
C THR A 128 21.15 0.04 -9.40
N ALA A 129 20.91 1.13 -8.66
CA ALA A 129 21.64 1.44 -7.43
C ALA A 129 20.72 1.98 -6.32
N LYS A 130 20.49 1.16 -5.28
CA LYS A 130 19.54 1.42 -4.18
C LYS A 130 19.66 0.38 -3.07
N VAL A 131 18.81 0.49 -2.06
CA VAL A 131 18.69 -0.51 -0.99
C VAL A 131 17.64 -1.56 -1.36
N THR A 132 18.04 -2.83 -1.42
CA THR A 132 17.13 -3.97 -1.66
C THR A 132 16.88 -4.73 -0.35
N GLY A 133 16.22 -4.06 0.58
CA GLY A 133 15.95 -4.54 1.93
C GLY A 133 15.51 -3.38 2.84
N PHE A 134 15.83 -3.46 4.12
CA PHE A 134 15.66 -2.38 5.09
C PHE A 134 16.74 -1.30 4.99
N ALA A 135 16.28 -0.06 4.91
CA ALA A 135 17.03 1.17 5.16
C ALA A 135 16.46 1.87 6.40
N ALA A 136 17.30 2.62 7.11
CA ALA A 136 16.92 3.35 8.31
C ALA A 136 17.46 4.79 8.30
N VAL A 137 16.83 5.64 9.11
CA VAL A 137 17.28 7.01 9.37
C VAL A 137 17.09 7.36 10.84
N ASN A 138 18.02 8.11 11.44
CA ASN A 138 17.93 8.58 12.82
C ASN A 138 17.74 10.10 12.93
N ASN A 139 16.99 10.53 13.94
CA ASN A 139 16.83 11.93 14.33
C ASN A 139 16.44 12.84 13.15
N ARG A 140 15.45 12.41 12.36
CA ARG A 140 14.89 13.18 11.24
C ARG A 140 13.38 13.26 11.34
N ASP A 141 12.83 14.38 10.93
CA ASP A 141 11.40 14.56 10.66
C ASP A 141 11.06 14.30 9.19
N PHE A 142 12.03 14.39 8.27
CA PHE A 142 11.85 14.14 6.85
C PHE A 142 12.94 13.21 6.30
N PHE A 143 12.55 12.20 5.52
CA PHE A 143 13.48 11.38 4.76
C PHE A 143 12.82 10.69 3.56
N ALA A 144 13.54 10.57 2.45
CA ALA A 144 13.15 9.74 1.32
C ALA A 144 14.01 8.48 1.29
N PHE A 145 13.41 7.32 1.53
CA PHE A 145 14.13 6.06 1.57
C PHE A 145 14.48 5.58 0.16
N PRO A 146 15.77 5.30 -0.16
CA PRO A 146 16.19 4.81 -1.47
C PRO A 146 15.98 3.30 -1.55
N VAL A 147 14.77 2.82 -1.28
CA VAL A 147 14.43 1.40 -1.26
C VAL A 147 13.83 0.94 -2.59
N GLY A 148 13.98 -0.33 -2.90
CA GLY A 148 13.33 -0.95 -4.04
C GLY A 148 13.58 -2.45 -4.10
N ASP A 149 13.27 -3.04 -5.24
CA ASP A 149 13.59 -4.44 -5.50
C ASP A 149 14.77 -4.56 -6.47
N ARG A 150 15.07 -5.74 -6.99
CA ARG A 150 16.21 -5.92 -7.90
C ARG A 150 16.10 -5.14 -9.21
N SER A 151 14.89 -4.69 -9.58
CA SER A 151 14.64 -4.10 -10.89
C SER A 151 14.34 -2.61 -10.83
N MET A 152 13.66 -2.12 -9.79
CA MET A 152 13.17 -0.73 -9.77
C MET A 152 13.36 -0.08 -8.40
N LEU A 153 13.73 1.20 -8.44
CA LEU A 153 13.67 2.08 -7.28
C LEU A 153 12.19 2.40 -6.98
N ARG A 154 11.80 2.19 -5.73
CA ARG A 154 10.41 2.35 -5.25
C ARG A 154 10.44 3.14 -3.94
N PRO A 155 10.84 4.42 -4.03
CA PRO A 155 11.15 5.21 -2.87
C PRO A 155 9.89 5.48 -2.07
N LEU A 156 10.06 5.57 -0.76
CA LEU A 156 9.02 6.01 0.16
C LEU A 156 9.50 7.28 0.83
N THR A 157 8.74 8.36 0.71
CA THR A 157 9.00 9.60 1.45
C THR A 157 8.21 9.56 2.75
N LEU A 158 8.89 9.80 3.86
CA LEU A 158 8.31 9.90 5.20
C LEU A 158 8.42 11.35 5.68
N THR A 159 7.30 11.92 6.11
CA THR A 159 7.22 13.25 6.72
C THR A 159 6.54 13.12 8.09
N SER A 160 7.33 13.14 9.15
CA SER A 160 6.92 13.02 10.54
C SER A 160 6.53 14.38 11.12
N GLU A 161 5.59 14.40 12.07
CA GLU A 161 5.15 15.62 12.75
C GLU A 161 6.19 16.20 13.73
N SER A 162 7.16 15.38 14.12
CA SER A 162 8.32 15.80 14.89
C SER A 162 9.53 14.92 14.55
N VAL A 163 10.70 15.24 15.10
CA VAL A 163 11.93 14.47 14.88
C VAL A 163 11.75 13.04 15.40
N ALA A 164 11.78 12.06 14.49
CA ALA A 164 11.72 10.65 14.82
C ALA A 164 13.12 10.14 15.23
N PRO A 165 13.28 9.50 16.42
CA PRO A 165 14.57 8.95 16.85
C PRO A 165 15.13 7.89 15.89
N LEU A 166 14.23 7.09 15.31
CA LEU A 166 14.54 6.06 14.34
C LEU A 166 13.33 5.85 13.43
N SER A 167 13.56 5.77 12.13
CA SER A 167 12.57 5.30 11.17
C SER A 167 13.20 4.27 10.24
N ILE A 168 12.49 3.19 9.96
CA ILE A 168 12.96 2.07 9.13
C ILE A 168 11.95 1.87 8.00
N CYS A 169 12.43 1.58 6.79
CA CYS A 169 11.60 1.29 5.63
C CYS A 169 12.21 0.16 4.80
N ALA A 170 11.36 -0.72 4.28
CA ALA A 170 11.70 -1.68 3.23
C ALA A 170 10.58 -1.80 2.20
N TYR A 171 10.96 -2.16 0.97
CA TYR A 171 10.05 -2.40 -0.14
C TYR A 171 10.00 -3.88 -0.54
N PHE A 172 8.80 -4.34 -0.87
CA PHE A 172 8.52 -5.71 -1.27
C PHE A 172 7.65 -5.72 -2.53
N PHE A 173 8.22 -6.16 -3.66
CA PHE A 173 7.44 -6.52 -4.83
C PHE A 173 6.96 -7.98 -4.72
N GLU A 174 6.07 -8.22 -3.77
CA GLU A 174 5.56 -9.55 -3.41
C GLU A 174 4.08 -9.43 -3.06
N ASN A 175 3.33 -10.53 -3.21
CA ASN A 175 1.93 -10.55 -2.80
C ASN A 175 1.83 -10.50 -1.27
N PRO A 176 1.18 -9.49 -0.66
CA PRO A 176 1.05 -9.40 0.79
C PRO A 176 0.38 -10.62 1.44
N SER A 177 -0.49 -11.33 0.72
CA SER A 177 -1.17 -12.55 1.22
C SER A 177 -0.26 -13.78 1.22
N SER A 178 0.84 -13.75 0.48
CA SER A 178 1.80 -14.85 0.35
C SER A 178 3.21 -14.34 0.03
N PRO A 179 3.82 -13.52 0.91
CA PRO A 179 5.16 -12.99 0.70
C PRO A 179 6.17 -14.13 0.73
N THR A 180 7.20 -14.04 -0.10
CA THR A 180 8.30 -15.02 -0.16
C THR A 180 9.42 -14.67 0.82
N SER A 181 9.54 -13.40 1.19
CA SER A 181 10.62 -12.89 2.04
C SER A 181 10.24 -12.78 3.52
N LEU A 182 8.97 -12.97 3.88
CA LEU A 182 8.46 -12.83 5.24
C LEU A 182 7.71 -14.10 5.67
N SER A 183 7.79 -14.43 6.97
CA SER A 183 6.96 -15.49 7.56
C SER A 183 5.52 -15.05 7.84
N THR A 184 5.31 -13.74 7.99
CA THR A 184 3.99 -13.14 8.28
C THR A 184 3.27 -12.84 6.98
N THR A 185 1.96 -13.09 6.95
CA THR A 185 1.11 -12.82 5.79
C THR A 185 0.03 -11.79 6.13
N PHE A 186 -0.42 -11.07 5.10
CA PHE A 186 -1.39 -9.98 5.18
C PHE A 186 -2.49 -10.24 4.14
N ASN A 187 -3.47 -11.07 4.49
CA ASN A 187 -4.54 -11.47 3.56
C ASN A 187 -5.30 -10.25 3.03
N VAL A 188 -5.19 -9.97 1.72
CA VAL A 188 -5.80 -8.81 1.05
C VAL A 188 -7.33 -8.77 1.13
N GLU A 189 -7.98 -9.91 1.43
CA GLU A 189 -9.42 -9.98 1.64
C GLU A 189 -9.85 -9.72 3.10
N GLN A 190 -8.92 -9.72 4.05
CA GLN A 190 -9.19 -9.31 5.43
C GLN A 190 -9.09 -7.78 5.53
N LYS A 191 -10.17 -7.08 5.20
CA LYS A 191 -10.21 -5.62 5.10
C LYS A 191 -11.51 -5.03 5.63
N VAL A 192 -11.47 -3.77 6.07
CA VAL A 192 -12.69 -3.02 6.40
C VAL A 192 -13.55 -2.78 5.16
N ARG A 193 -14.86 -2.62 5.34
CA ARG A 193 -15.83 -2.41 4.24
C ARG A 193 -15.55 -1.18 3.39
N ASN A 194 -14.90 -0.16 3.97
CA ASN A 194 -14.54 1.08 3.31
C ASN A 194 -13.31 0.96 2.38
N ILE A 195 -12.87 -0.26 2.05
CA ILE A 195 -11.82 -0.53 1.07
C ILE A 195 -12.42 -1.38 -0.06
N GLY A 196 -12.23 -0.93 -1.30
CA GLY A 196 -12.59 -1.67 -2.50
C GLY A 196 -11.64 -2.85 -2.73
N THR A 197 -10.57 -2.61 -3.49
CA THR A 197 -9.51 -3.61 -3.73
C THR A 197 -8.25 -3.22 -2.97
N VAL A 198 -7.62 -4.18 -2.29
CA VAL A 198 -6.27 -4.03 -1.75
C VAL A 198 -5.30 -4.61 -2.77
N SER A 199 -4.22 -3.91 -3.09
CA SER A 199 -3.22 -4.39 -4.05
C SER A 199 -2.54 -5.68 -3.57
N ASP A 200 -2.43 -6.63 -4.50
CA ASP A 200 -1.78 -7.92 -4.30
C ASP A 200 -0.36 -7.97 -4.90
N ARG A 201 0.19 -6.82 -5.30
CA ARG A 201 1.44 -6.75 -6.10
C ARG A 201 2.67 -6.37 -5.31
N GLU A 202 2.52 -5.41 -4.40
CA GLU A 202 3.64 -4.82 -3.68
C GLU A 202 3.18 -4.26 -2.34
N PHE A 203 4.11 -4.10 -1.41
CA PHE A 203 3.88 -3.44 -0.14
C PHE A 203 5.18 -2.87 0.42
N TRP A 204 5.04 -1.97 1.40
CA TRP A 204 6.14 -1.44 2.18
C TRP A 204 5.96 -1.83 3.64
N VAL A 205 7.08 -2.04 4.32
CA VAL A 205 7.13 -2.13 5.79
C VAL A 205 7.78 -0.86 6.29
N VAL A 206 7.09 -0.13 7.16
CA VAL A 206 7.55 1.14 7.72
C VAL A 206 7.43 1.09 9.24
N HIS A 207 8.49 1.48 9.93
CA HIS A 207 8.51 1.59 11.39
C HIS A 207 8.90 3.02 11.77
N SER A 208 8.04 3.67 12.54
CA SER A 208 8.25 4.97 13.17
C SER A 208 7.18 5.13 14.24
N ASP A 209 7.60 5.51 15.44
CA ASP A 209 6.70 5.71 16.58
C ASP A 209 6.15 7.15 16.64
N VAL A 210 6.61 8.02 15.73
CA VAL A 210 6.12 9.39 15.57
C VAL A 210 5.03 9.41 14.49
N PRO A 211 3.88 10.09 14.72
CA PRO A 211 2.89 10.32 13.68
C PRO A 211 3.51 10.93 12.42
N ALA A 212 3.18 10.37 11.26
CA ALA A 212 3.79 10.74 10.00
C ALA A 212 2.84 10.52 8.81
N LYS A 213 3.16 11.20 7.71
CA LYS A 213 2.62 10.92 6.38
C LYS A 213 3.63 10.17 5.55
N VAL A 214 3.16 9.30 4.67
CA VAL A 214 3.99 8.64 3.66
C VAL A 214 3.55 9.04 2.27
N THR A 215 4.51 9.24 1.36
CA THR A 215 4.26 9.39 -0.07
C THR A 215 4.88 8.22 -0.80
N ILE A 216 4.06 7.50 -1.56
CA ILE A 216 4.46 6.35 -2.38
C ILE A 216 3.95 6.55 -3.81
N SER A 217 4.75 6.17 -4.80
CA SER A 217 4.39 6.23 -6.21
C SER A 217 3.92 4.88 -6.73
N TRP A 218 3.06 4.83 -7.75
CA TRP A 218 2.75 3.63 -8.51
C TRP A 218 3.14 3.79 -9.97
N ASN A 219 3.29 2.66 -10.65
CA ASN A 219 3.50 2.60 -12.09
C ASN A 219 2.75 1.39 -12.68
N THR A 220 2.98 1.08 -13.95
CA THR A 220 2.31 -0.04 -14.64
C THR A 220 2.56 -1.38 -13.96
N ARG A 221 3.70 -1.54 -13.27
CA ARG A 221 4.06 -2.74 -12.51
C ARG A 221 3.20 -2.93 -11.25
N SER A 222 2.70 -1.84 -10.68
CA SER A 222 1.73 -1.85 -9.58
C SER A 222 0.37 -2.43 -9.97
N ALA A 223 0.11 -2.55 -11.28
CA ALA A 223 -1.11 -3.13 -11.86
C ALA A 223 -2.43 -2.50 -11.38
N LEU A 224 -2.41 -1.26 -10.90
CA LEU A 224 -3.62 -0.55 -10.45
C LEU A 224 -4.62 -0.34 -11.59
N GLY A 225 -4.13 -0.18 -12.84
CA GLY A 225 -4.97 -0.12 -14.04
C GLY A 225 -5.74 -1.40 -14.37
N LEU A 226 -5.45 -2.52 -13.71
CA LEU A 226 -6.22 -3.76 -13.84
C LEU A 226 -7.35 -3.86 -12.82
N VAL A 227 -7.38 -2.97 -11.82
CA VAL A 227 -8.47 -2.91 -10.85
C VAL A 227 -9.71 -2.34 -11.53
N PRO A 228 -10.85 -3.05 -11.57
CA PRO A 228 -12.04 -2.60 -12.28
C PRO A 228 -12.50 -1.22 -11.81
N ASN A 229 -12.71 -0.31 -12.76
CA ASN A 229 -13.18 1.06 -12.56
C ASN A 229 -12.31 1.91 -11.62
N ALA A 230 -11.07 1.51 -11.35
CA ALA A 230 -10.14 2.33 -10.59
C ALA A 230 -9.72 3.55 -11.39
N THR A 231 -9.78 4.72 -10.75
CA THR A 231 -9.18 5.96 -11.25
C THR A 231 -8.03 6.37 -10.35
N ALA A 232 -7.17 7.29 -10.79
CA ALA A 232 -6.09 7.80 -9.96
C ALA A 232 -6.62 8.33 -8.62
N GLU A 233 -7.71 9.11 -8.65
CA GLU A 233 -8.35 9.72 -7.48
C GLU A 233 -8.93 8.69 -6.51
N SER A 234 -9.24 7.48 -6.99
CA SER A 234 -9.72 6.39 -6.14
C SER A 234 -8.61 5.69 -5.36
N VAL A 235 -7.33 5.93 -5.69
CA VAL A 235 -6.19 5.28 -5.02
C VAL A 235 -5.97 5.88 -3.64
N ILE A 236 -5.94 5.01 -2.63
CA ILE A 236 -5.68 5.33 -1.22
C ILE A 236 -4.51 4.51 -0.68
N VAL A 237 -3.89 4.99 0.38
CA VAL A 237 -2.98 4.16 1.18
C VAL A 237 -3.81 3.35 2.17
N VAL A 238 -3.53 2.05 2.25
CA VAL A 238 -4.12 1.14 3.25
C VAL A 238 -3.00 0.51 4.06
N GLY A 239 -3.29 0.17 5.31
CA GLY A 239 -2.33 -0.44 6.22
C GLY A 239 -2.89 -1.67 6.92
N TRP A 240 -2.07 -2.72 7.06
CA TRP A 240 -2.40 -3.89 7.87
C TRP A 240 -2.26 -3.54 9.35
N SER A 241 -3.38 -3.28 10.02
CA SER A 241 -3.41 -2.90 11.43
C SER A 241 -3.03 -4.09 12.32
N LYS A 242 -1.99 -3.92 13.16
CA LYS A 242 -1.58 -4.95 14.13
C LYS A 242 -2.63 -5.21 15.20
N ALA A 243 -3.43 -4.20 15.54
CA ALA A 243 -4.47 -4.30 16.56
C ALA A 243 -5.70 -5.09 16.09
N SER A 244 -6.08 -4.93 14.82
CA SER A 244 -7.30 -5.55 14.28
C SER A 244 -7.03 -6.73 13.33
N ASN A 245 -5.77 -6.99 12.97
CA ASN A 245 -5.37 -8.05 12.04
C ASN A 245 -6.14 -8.01 10.71
N GLN A 246 -6.32 -6.80 10.18
CA GLN A 246 -6.97 -6.55 8.89
C GLN A 246 -6.45 -5.24 8.28
N TRP A 247 -6.66 -5.09 6.97
CA TRP A 247 -6.41 -3.84 6.25
C TRP A 247 -7.42 -2.77 6.67
N THR A 248 -6.90 -1.62 7.10
CA THR A 248 -7.68 -0.41 7.39
C THR A 248 -7.27 0.74 6.48
N VAL A 249 -8.17 1.70 6.30
CA VAL A 249 -7.89 2.90 5.51
C VAL A 249 -6.89 3.76 6.27
N ILE A 250 -5.78 4.11 5.62
CA ILE A 250 -4.94 5.24 6.04
C ILE A 250 -5.41 6.50 5.29
N GLY A 251 -5.76 6.36 4.01
CA GLY A 251 -6.40 7.41 3.22
C GLY A 251 -5.43 8.09 2.26
N ASN A 252 -5.84 9.26 1.74
CA ASN A 252 -5.06 10.06 0.80
C ASN A 252 -5.27 11.57 1.05
N THR A 253 -4.19 12.31 1.22
CA THR A 253 -4.21 13.79 1.32
C THR A 253 -3.86 14.47 0.01
N ALA A 254 -3.11 13.79 -0.85
CA ALA A 254 -2.74 14.26 -2.17
C ALA A 254 -2.59 13.07 -3.11
N VAL A 255 -3.06 13.23 -4.34
CA VAL A 255 -2.97 12.24 -5.41
C VAL A 255 -2.67 13.00 -6.71
N SER A 256 -1.76 12.47 -7.52
CA SER A 256 -1.46 13.04 -8.85
C SER A 256 -0.97 11.95 -9.80
N GLY A 257 -1.26 12.13 -11.09
CA GLY A 257 -0.96 11.18 -12.15
C GLY A 257 -2.22 10.56 -12.75
N ASP A 258 -2.08 9.40 -13.37
CA ASP A 258 -3.17 8.58 -13.88
C ASP A 258 -3.13 7.17 -13.25
N ILE A 259 -4.10 6.31 -13.59
CA ILE A 259 -4.19 4.98 -12.98
C ILE A 259 -2.99 4.06 -13.29
N ASN A 260 -2.22 4.35 -14.34
CA ASN A 260 -1.05 3.58 -14.72
C ASN A 260 0.25 4.16 -14.15
N GLN A 261 0.29 5.45 -13.81
CA GLN A 261 1.46 6.07 -13.19
C GLN A 261 1.09 7.31 -12.38
N GLY A 262 1.53 7.36 -11.12
CA GLY A 262 1.24 8.49 -10.25
C GLY A 262 1.83 8.33 -8.84
N PHE A 263 1.37 9.16 -7.91
CA PHE A 263 1.71 9.04 -6.50
C PHE A 263 0.54 9.41 -5.61
N VAL A 264 0.57 8.88 -4.38
CA VAL A 264 -0.37 9.17 -3.32
C VAL A 264 0.39 9.50 -2.04
N THR A 265 -0.06 10.52 -1.35
CA THR A 265 0.36 10.86 0.01
C THR A 265 -0.75 10.46 0.98
N SER A 266 -0.42 9.73 2.04
CA SER A 266 -1.38 9.27 3.05
C SER A 266 -1.93 10.41 3.93
N GLU A 267 -2.94 10.11 4.74
CA GLU A 267 -3.19 10.89 5.97
C GLU A 267 -2.11 10.65 7.02
N THR A 268 -2.11 11.43 8.09
CA THR A 268 -1.23 11.17 9.25
C THR A 268 -1.65 9.87 9.94
N PHE A 269 -0.69 9.01 10.22
CA PHE A 269 -0.86 7.80 11.03
C PHE A 269 0.44 7.49 11.80
N VAL A 270 0.44 6.52 12.71
CA VAL A 270 1.66 6.04 13.38
C VAL A 270 2.15 4.78 12.65
N PRO A 271 3.26 4.83 11.88
CA PRO A 271 3.69 3.70 11.05
C PRO A 271 3.91 2.40 11.84
N SER A 272 4.45 2.48 13.04
CA SER A 272 4.70 1.31 13.89
C SER A 272 3.43 0.56 14.33
N GLU A 273 2.23 1.14 14.22
CA GLU A 273 0.96 0.44 14.50
C GLU A 273 0.54 -0.52 13.37
N TYR A 274 1.19 -0.41 12.21
CA TYR A 274 0.91 -1.19 11.01
C TYR A 274 2.05 -2.15 10.71
N ALA A 275 1.72 -3.35 10.23
CA ALA A 275 2.73 -4.35 9.86
C ALA A 275 3.20 -4.16 8.41
N ALA A 276 2.33 -3.66 7.54
CA ALA A 276 2.60 -3.36 6.15
C ALA A 276 1.65 -2.26 5.66
N ILE A 277 2.06 -1.52 4.64
CA ILE A 277 1.21 -0.59 3.89
C ILE A 277 1.26 -0.93 2.40
N THR A 278 0.17 -0.68 1.69
CA THR A 278 0.08 -0.84 0.24
C THR A 278 -0.99 0.09 -0.34
N PHE A 279 -1.23 -0.02 -1.64
CA PHE A 279 -2.34 0.65 -2.31
C PHE A 279 -3.64 -0.08 -2.04
N GLY A 280 -4.69 0.70 -1.80
CA GLY A 280 -6.06 0.26 -1.94
C GLY A 280 -6.81 1.16 -2.90
N THR A 281 -8.03 0.78 -3.24
CA THR A 281 -9.00 1.67 -3.87
C THR A 281 -10.11 2.00 -2.89
N ILE A 282 -10.64 3.22 -2.98
CA ILE A 282 -11.93 3.55 -2.39
C ILE A 282 -12.94 2.60 -3.03
N PRO A 283 -13.80 1.92 -2.24
CA PRO A 283 -14.85 1.09 -2.80
C PRO A 283 -15.69 1.96 -3.71
N LEU A 284 -15.99 1.44 -4.90
CA LEU A 284 -17.07 2.02 -5.70
C LEU A 284 -18.30 2.14 -4.77
N PRO A 285 -19.11 3.21 -4.89
CA PRO A 285 -20.41 3.25 -4.24
C PRO A 285 -21.05 1.89 -4.48
N THR A 286 -21.29 1.13 -3.41
CA THR A 286 -21.63 -0.30 -3.46
C THR A 286 -23.03 -0.54 -4.02
N ASP A 287 -23.58 0.47 -4.65
CA ASP A 287 -24.95 0.49 -5.06
C ASP A 287 -25.05 0.11 -6.53
N THR A 288 -24.92 -1.18 -6.78
CA THR A 288 -25.24 -1.77 -8.09
C THR A 288 -26.64 -1.33 -8.54
N PHE A 289 -27.56 -1.02 -7.62
CA PHE A 289 -28.85 -0.44 -7.97
C PHE A 289 -28.70 0.99 -8.50
N ALA A 290 -27.97 1.91 -7.84
CA ALA A 290 -27.74 3.25 -8.39
C ALA A 290 -26.99 3.24 -9.74
N VAL A 291 -26.03 2.33 -9.89
CA VAL A 291 -25.22 2.20 -11.11
C VAL A 291 -26.06 1.64 -12.26
N ASN A 292 -26.92 0.65 -12.02
CA ASN A 292 -27.80 0.07 -13.05
C ASN A 292 -29.08 0.88 -13.28
N ASN A 293 -29.57 1.58 -12.25
CA ASN A 293 -30.80 2.39 -12.24
C ASN A 293 -30.47 3.82 -11.79
N PRO A 294 -29.80 4.63 -12.63
CA PRO A 294 -29.56 6.04 -12.33
C PRO A 294 -30.86 6.85 -12.20
N THR A 295 -31.96 6.33 -12.76
CA THR A 295 -33.33 6.82 -12.57
C THR A 295 -34.30 5.64 -12.60
N LEU A 296 -35.47 5.74 -11.94
CA LEU A 296 -36.57 4.78 -12.08
C LEU A 296 -37.48 5.04 -13.30
N GLY A 297 -37.20 6.09 -14.08
CA GLY A 297 -38.00 6.43 -15.26
C GLY A 297 -39.36 7.05 -14.93
N ASN A 298 -40.35 6.81 -15.78
CA ASN A 298 -41.74 7.21 -15.59
C ASN A 298 -42.64 6.05 -15.99
N TYR A 299 -43.80 5.93 -15.36
CA TYR A 299 -44.66 4.76 -15.50
C TYR A 299 -46.01 5.09 -16.14
N PHE A 300 -46.61 4.09 -16.79
CA PHE A 300 -47.99 4.12 -17.26
C PHE A 300 -48.75 3.01 -16.55
N LEU A 301 -49.91 3.33 -15.97
CA LEU A 301 -50.73 2.40 -15.20
C LEU A 301 -52.14 2.36 -15.79
N SER A 302 -52.63 1.15 -16.11
CA SER A 302 -53.97 0.90 -16.65
C SER A 302 -54.68 -0.24 -15.91
N PRO A 303 -55.18 -0.02 -14.67
CA PRO A 303 -55.79 -1.06 -13.84
C PRO A 303 -57.17 -1.49 -14.36
N ASN A 304 -57.20 -2.23 -15.45
CA ASN A 304 -58.40 -2.74 -16.14
C ASN A 304 -58.58 -4.27 -15.96
N GLY A 305 -57.60 -4.94 -15.35
CA GLY A 305 -57.62 -6.38 -15.08
C GLY A 305 -57.26 -7.26 -16.27
N ASP A 306 -56.60 -6.71 -17.29
CA ASP A 306 -56.09 -7.47 -18.44
C ASP A 306 -54.70 -8.10 -18.21
N GLY A 307 -54.09 -7.82 -17.05
CA GLY A 307 -52.77 -8.30 -16.64
C GLY A 307 -51.61 -7.42 -17.11
N ILE A 308 -51.86 -6.32 -17.81
CA ILE A 308 -50.86 -5.42 -18.38
C ILE A 308 -50.95 -4.06 -17.68
N ASN A 309 -49.86 -3.64 -17.03
CA ASN A 309 -49.78 -2.37 -16.30
C ASN A 309 -50.89 -2.18 -15.23
N ASP A 310 -51.38 -3.27 -14.65
CA ASP A 310 -52.40 -3.25 -13.60
C ASP A 310 -51.84 -2.74 -12.25
N ALA A 311 -50.53 -2.88 -12.03
CA ALA A 311 -49.82 -2.43 -10.83
C ALA A 311 -48.52 -1.72 -11.18
N LEU A 312 -48.08 -0.81 -10.32
CA LEU A 312 -46.79 -0.15 -10.44
C LEU A 312 -45.68 -1.14 -10.06
N VAL A 313 -44.98 -1.66 -11.07
CA VAL A 313 -43.86 -2.59 -10.89
C VAL A 313 -42.56 -1.83 -10.97
N ILE A 314 -41.79 -1.85 -9.87
CA ILE A 314 -40.44 -1.28 -9.82
C ILE A 314 -39.49 -2.44 -9.56
N GLU A 315 -38.73 -2.84 -10.57
CA GLU A 315 -37.84 -4.00 -10.51
C GLU A 315 -36.73 -3.81 -9.46
N GLY A 316 -36.44 -4.85 -8.68
CA GLY A 316 -35.37 -4.86 -7.68
C GLY A 316 -35.73 -4.23 -6.33
N MET A 317 -36.96 -3.71 -6.15
CA MET A 317 -37.39 -3.17 -4.85
C MET A 317 -37.49 -4.23 -3.76
N GLU A 318 -37.78 -5.47 -4.13
CA GLU A 318 -37.82 -6.62 -3.23
C GLU A 318 -36.47 -6.97 -2.59
N GLU A 319 -35.36 -6.49 -3.17
CA GLU A 319 -34.00 -6.74 -2.67
C GLU A 319 -33.56 -5.71 -1.61
N SER A 320 -34.26 -4.57 -1.50
CA SER A 320 -33.99 -3.50 -0.53
C SER A 320 -34.96 -3.60 0.66
N PRO A 321 -34.51 -4.15 1.81
CA PRO A 321 -35.31 -4.16 3.03
C PRO A 321 -35.51 -2.73 3.55
N ASN A 322 -36.72 -2.41 3.98
CA ASN A 322 -37.15 -1.06 4.39
C ASN A 322 -37.18 -0.04 3.24
N ASN A 323 -37.43 -0.49 2.01
CA ASN A 323 -37.81 0.43 0.94
C ASN A 323 -39.13 1.14 1.28
N HIS A 324 -39.33 2.34 0.75
CA HIS A 324 -40.51 3.15 1.01
C HIS A 324 -41.00 3.83 -0.27
N LEU A 325 -42.26 3.58 -0.63
CA LEU A 325 -42.94 4.25 -1.75
C LEU A 325 -43.98 5.25 -1.23
N SER A 326 -43.91 6.49 -1.71
CA SER A 326 -44.91 7.53 -1.51
C SER A 326 -45.40 8.07 -2.85
N ILE A 327 -46.72 8.20 -3.05
CA ILE A 327 -47.33 8.74 -4.27
C ILE A 327 -48.19 9.95 -3.94
N TYR A 328 -48.09 10.98 -4.78
CA TYR A 328 -48.75 12.28 -4.63
C TYR A 328 -49.57 12.62 -5.87
N ASN A 329 -50.71 13.27 -5.68
CA ASN A 329 -51.49 13.84 -6.78
C ASN A 329 -50.87 15.17 -7.28
N ARG A 330 -51.44 15.73 -8.36
CA ARG A 330 -51.02 17.03 -8.92
C ARG A 330 -51.11 18.24 -7.98
N TYR A 331 -51.77 18.09 -6.84
CA TYR A 331 -51.90 19.13 -5.80
C TYR A 331 -50.92 18.92 -4.63
N GLY A 332 -50.00 17.95 -4.73
CA GLY A 332 -49.04 17.60 -3.68
C GLY A 332 -49.65 16.83 -2.50
N GLN A 333 -50.88 16.32 -2.62
CA GLN A 333 -51.50 15.51 -1.58
C GLN A 333 -51.07 14.06 -1.73
N LYS A 334 -50.60 13.44 -0.63
CA LYS A 334 -50.22 12.02 -0.60
C LYS A 334 -51.48 11.16 -0.75
N VAL A 335 -51.49 10.30 -1.76
CA VAL A 335 -52.57 9.36 -2.06
C VAL A 335 -52.20 7.91 -1.78
N PHE A 336 -50.90 7.60 -1.78
CA PHE A 336 -50.44 6.27 -1.41
C PHE A 336 -49.14 6.33 -0.61
N GLU A 337 -49.01 5.43 0.35
CA GLU A 337 -47.80 5.22 1.14
C GLU A 337 -47.64 3.75 1.50
N LYS A 338 -46.44 3.19 1.31
CA LYS A 338 -46.13 1.82 1.72
C LYS A 338 -44.65 1.63 2.03
N ILE A 339 -44.38 1.10 3.22
CA ILE A 339 -43.08 0.58 3.63
C ILE A 339 -42.99 -0.90 3.20
N ASN A 340 -41.81 -1.34 2.75
CA ASN A 340 -41.58 -2.64 2.13
C ASN A 340 -42.52 -2.89 0.95
N TYR A 341 -42.55 -1.93 0.04
CA TYR A 341 -43.34 -2.01 -1.18
C TYR A 341 -42.86 -3.16 -2.07
N ILE A 342 -43.80 -4.01 -2.50
CA ILE A 342 -43.57 -5.18 -3.36
C ILE A 342 -44.56 -5.20 -4.52
N ASN A 343 -44.66 -4.09 -5.26
CA ASN A 343 -45.48 -3.96 -6.47
C ASN A 343 -47.01 -4.03 -6.23
N GLU A 344 -47.48 -3.47 -5.10
CA GLU A 344 -48.87 -3.57 -4.65
C GLU A 344 -49.79 -2.43 -5.13
N PHE A 345 -49.25 -1.36 -5.70
CA PHE A 345 -50.05 -0.17 -6.03
C PHE A 345 -50.76 -0.34 -7.38
N GLY A 346 -52.06 -0.61 -7.33
CA GLY A 346 -52.96 -0.71 -8.49
C GLY A 346 -53.90 0.49 -8.67
N GLY A 347 -53.45 1.71 -8.37
CA GLY A 347 -54.27 2.93 -8.54
C GLY A 347 -55.35 3.14 -7.47
N ILE A 348 -55.18 2.55 -6.28
CA ILE A 348 -56.10 2.72 -5.15
C ILE A 348 -55.41 3.52 -4.04
N SER A 349 -56.08 4.56 -3.56
CA SER A 349 -55.60 5.39 -2.46
C SER A 349 -55.61 4.63 -1.12
N ASN A 350 -54.55 4.75 -0.34
CA ASN A 350 -54.53 4.28 1.07
C ASN A 350 -54.24 5.40 2.08
N THR A 351 -54.06 6.65 1.61
CA THR A 351 -53.85 7.84 2.44
C THR A 351 -54.77 9.01 2.07
N GLY A 352 -54.98 9.93 3.00
CA GLY A 352 -55.71 11.20 2.77
C GLY A 352 -57.24 11.13 2.85
N SER A 353 -57.90 12.30 2.80
CA SER A 353 -59.37 12.45 2.88
C SER A 353 -60.13 11.96 1.64
N PHE A 354 -59.43 11.46 0.61
CA PHE A 354 -60.01 10.80 -0.53
C PHE A 354 -60.11 9.29 -0.25
N ILE A 355 -61.14 8.92 0.53
CA ILE A 355 -61.71 7.56 0.52
C ILE A 355 -63.08 7.61 -0.19
N PRO A 356 -63.21 8.08 -1.45
CA PRO A 356 -64.46 7.86 -2.17
C PRO A 356 -64.47 6.38 -2.55
N ASN A 357 -65.31 5.57 -1.90
CA ASN A 357 -65.57 4.16 -2.22
C ASN A 357 -64.33 3.37 -2.69
N GLN A 358 -63.77 2.48 -1.85
CA GLN A 358 -62.63 1.61 -2.24
C GLN A 358 -62.79 0.93 -3.63
N ASN A 359 -64.01 0.81 -4.15
CA ASN A 359 -64.36 0.32 -5.48
C ASN A 359 -64.18 1.30 -6.67
N GLN A 360 -63.97 2.61 -6.46
CA GLN A 360 -63.82 3.60 -7.55
C GLN A 360 -62.34 3.94 -7.86
N GLY A 361 -61.42 3.76 -6.91
CA GLY A 361 -59.99 4.08 -7.03
C GLY A 361 -59.67 5.53 -7.41
N LEU A 362 -58.42 5.81 -7.77
CA LEU A 362 -57.94 7.16 -8.06
C LEU A 362 -58.42 7.64 -9.46
N PRO A 363 -58.71 8.94 -9.64
CA PRO A 363 -59.05 9.51 -10.94
C PRO A 363 -57.89 9.44 -11.95
N GLU A 364 -58.22 9.39 -13.23
CA GLU A 364 -57.26 9.48 -14.32
C GLU A 364 -56.40 10.76 -14.22
N GLY A 365 -55.12 10.63 -14.51
CA GLY A 365 -54.20 11.76 -14.55
C GLY A 365 -52.77 11.44 -14.13
N VAL A 366 -51.97 12.49 -13.98
CA VAL A 366 -50.57 12.41 -13.59
C VAL A 366 -50.43 12.44 -12.07
N TYR A 367 -49.64 11.49 -11.56
CA TYR A 367 -49.23 11.37 -10.17
C TYR A 367 -47.70 11.38 -10.10
N PHE A 368 -47.16 11.82 -8.97
CA PHE A 368 -45.72 11.86 -8.70
C PHE A 368 -45.37 10.84 -7.64
N TYR A 369 -44.27 10.13 -7.80
CA TYR A 369 -43.80 9.18 -6.80
C TYR A 369 -42.43 9.57 -6.25
N LEU A 370 -42.20 9.19 -4.99
CA LEU A 370 -40.93 9.23 -4.29
C LEU A 370 -40.66 7.82 -3.77
N VAL A 371 -39.52 7.26 -4.17
CA VAL A 371 -39.02 5.98 -3.66
C VAL A 371 -37.76 6.26 -2.84
N THR A 372 -37.76 5.83 -1.59
CA THR A 372 -36.60 5.91 -0.69
C THR A 372 -36.13 4.49 -0.41
N LEU A 373 -34.84 4.24 -0.59
CA LEU A 373 -34.16 2.99 -0.25
C LEU A 373 -33.27 3.29 0.96
N GLU A 374 -33.78 3.07 2.18
CA GLU A 374 -33.13 3.52 3.41
C GLU A 374 -31.80 2.80 3.68
N ASP A 375 -31.70 1.52 3.30
CA ASP A 375 -30.48 0.70 3.41
C ASP A 375 -29.34 1.21 2.50
N LEU A 376 -29.73 1.84 1.40
CA LEU A 376 -28.86 2.37 0.36
C LEU A 376 -28.64 3.89 0.46
N GLY A 377 -29.47 4.59 1.24
CA GLY A 377 -29.45 6.04 1.35
C GLY A 377 -29.82 6.76 0.05
N LEU A 378 -30.60 6.10 -0.83
CA LEU A 378 -31.00 6.62 -2.14
C LEU A 378 -32.42 7.13 -2.14
N GLU A 379 -32.67 8.15 -2.95
CA GLU A 379 -33.99 8.68 -3.24
C GLU A 379 -34.20 8.85 -4.74
N TYR A 380 -35.35 8.39 -5.22
CA TYR A 380 -35.76 8.47 -6.61
C TYR A 380 -37.10 9.17 -6.74
N THR A 381 -37.22 10.03 -7.74
CA THR A 381 -38.47 10.72 -8.06
C THR A 381 -38.82 10.54 -9.52
N GLY A 382 -40.11 10.46 -9.82
CA GLY A 382 -40.63 10.44 -11.17
C GLY A 382 -42.13 10.70 -11.20
N PHE A 383 -42.74 10.50 -12.36
CA PHE A 383 -44.19 10.56 -12.49
C PHE A 383 -44.76 9.25 -13.06
N LEU A 384 -46.02 9.01 -12.77
CA LEU A 384 -46.82 7.97 -13.42
C LEU A 384 -48.10 8.58 -13.98
N PHE A 385 -48.53 8.09 -15.13
CA PHE A 385 -49.84 8.40 -15.70
C PHE A 385 -50.80 7.25 -15.42
N LEU A 386 -51.91 7.55 -14.77
CA LEU A 386 -52.99 6.61 -14.49
C LEU A 386 -54.10 6.79 -15.52
N ASP A 387 -54.39 5.72 -16.26
CA ASP A 387 -55.48 5.61 -17.24
C ASP A 387 -56.43 4.49 -16.79
N ARG A 388 -57.71 4.55 -17.15
CA ARG A 388 -58.70 3.56 -16.71
C ARG A 388 -59.69 3.09 -17.76
#